data_AF-A0A957HEH6-F1
#
_entry.id   AF-A0A957HEH6-F1
#
_cell.length_a   1.000
_cell.length_b   1.000
_cell.length_c   1.000
_cell.angle_alpha   90.00
_cell.angle_beta   90.00
_cell.angle_gamma   90.00
#
_symmetry.space_group_name_H-M   'P 1'
#
loop_
_entity.id
_entity.type
_entity.pdbx_description
1 polymer ?
#
loop_
_entity_poly.entity_id
_entity_poly.type
_entity_poly.pdbx_seq_one_letter_code
_entity_poly.pdbx_strand_id
1 'polypeptide(L)'
;MFDVFHSSSNNNDTGYSSEEFDSLVEAAAAESDPAARAELYAEAEQLLVYEDAAIIPIYWYSDLEMTKPYVERTYAVDNSEQYETWSVNR
;
A
#
# COMPACT_ATOMS: atom_id res chain seq x y z
N MET A 1 3.88 2.63 4.83
CA MET A 1 4.31 4.04 4.95
C MET A 1 5.50 4.16 5.90
N PHE A 2 5.36 3.72 7.16
CA PHE A 2 6.44 3.68 8.13
C PHE A 2 7.73 3.04 7.58
N ASP A 3 7.66 1.80 7.11
CA ASP A 3 8.85 1.06 6.65
C ASP A 3 9.57 1.66 5.44
N VAL A 4 8.98 2.62 4.72
CA VAL A 4 9.54 3.18 3.48
C VAL A 4 9.92 4.65 3.63
N PHE A 5 9.13 5.45 4.35
CA PHE A 5 9.31 6.90 4.41
C PHE A 5 9.63 7.44 5.80
N HIS A 6 9.54 6.60 6.85
CA HIS A 6 9.90 7.03 8.20
C HIS A 6 11.39 7.40 8.25
N SER A 7 11.73 8.46 8.99
CA SER A 7 13.11 9.00 9.02
C SER A 7 14.15 7.99 9.52
N SER A 8 13.75 7.04 10.37
CA SER A 8 14.61 5.98 10.89
C SER A 8 14.61 4.69 10.05
N SER A 9 13.84 4.64 8.96
CA SER A 9 13.80 3.45 8.12
C SER A 9 15.04 3.30 7.26
N ASN A 10 15.62 2.09 7.25
CA ASN A 10 16.71 1.74 6.35
C ASN A 10 16.28 1.64 4.87
N ASN A 11 14.98 1.57 4.58
CA ASN A 11 14.47 1.52 3.20
C ASN A 11 14.06 2.90 2.68
N ASN A 12 14.39 3.97 3.41
CA ASN A 12 14.09 5.33 3.00
C ASN A 12 15.09 5.83 1.95
N ASP A 13 14.89 5.37 0.73
CA ASP A 13 15.71 5.75 -0.43
C ASP A 13 15.59 7.24 -0.78
N THR A 14 14.50 7.89 -0.37
CA THR A 14 14.27 9.33 -0.60
C THR A 14 15.07 10.21 0.36
N GLY A 15 15.51 9.66 1.49
CA GLY A 15 16.13 10.42 2.59
C GLY A 15 15.17 11.41 3.26
N TYR A 16 13.86 11.24 3.06
CA TYR A 16 12.84 12.12 3.63
C TYR A 16 12.86 12.05 5.16
N SER A 17 12.70 13.20 5.81
CA SER A 17 12.73 13.30 7.27
C SER A 17 11.82 14.44 7.71
N SER A 18 10.76 14.09 8.43
CA SER A 18 9.77 15.02 8.96
C SER A 18 9.22 14.45 10.27
N GLU A 19 9.38 15.19 11.36
CA GLU A 19 8.91 14.79 12.70
C GLU A 19 7.38 14.68 12.76
N GLU A 20 6.69 15.54 12.00
CA GLU A 20 5.23 15.52 11.88
C GLU A 20 4.77 14.26 11.13
N PHE A 21 5.40 13.94 10.00
CA PHE A 21 5.10 12.73 9.25
C PHE A 21 5.34 11.47 10.10
N ASP A 22 6.50 11.39 10.74
CA ASP A 22 6.87 10.25 11.60
C ASP A 22 5.83 10.05 12.71
N SER A 23 5.41 11.13 13.37
CA SER A 23 4.38 11.09 14.41
C SER A 23 3.03 10.56 13.89
N LEU A 24 2.62 10.98 12.70
CA LEU A 24 1.36 10.52 12.09
C LEU A 24 1.40 9.02 11.78
N VAL A 25 2.49 8.53 11.18
CA VAL A 25 2.60 7.10 10.83
C VAL A 25 2.79 6.21 12.06
N GLU A 26 3.44 6.70 13.12
CA GLU A 26 3.53 6.01 14.41
C GLU A 26 2.16 5.93 15.11
N ALA A 27 1.41 7.03 15.13
CA ALA A 27 0.05 7.05 15.67
C ALA A 27 -0.88 6.11 14.89
N ALA A 28 -0.81 6.14 13.55
CA ALA A 28 -1.58 5.26 12.70
C ALA A 28 -1.25 3.78 12.94
N ALA A 29 0.01 3.44 13.21
CA ALA A 29 0.43 2.09 13.53
C ALA A 29 -0.11 1.59 14.89
N ALA A 30 -0.27 2.50 15.85
CA ALA A 30 -0.82 2.19 17.17
C ALA A 30 -2.36 2.18 17.21
N GLU A 31 -3.03 2.76 16.22
CA GLU A 31 -4.49 2.88 16.18
C GLU A 31 -5.20 1.58 15.79
N SER A 32 -6.21 1.24 16.60
CA SER A 32 -7.03 0.03 16.49
C SER A 32 -8.30 0.24 15.67
N ASP A 33 -8.91 1.43 15.71
CA ASP A 33 -10.09 1.77 14.92
C ASP A 33 -9.68 1.94 13.43
N PRO A 34 -10.26 1.15 12.51
CA PRO A 34 -9.89 1.22 11.10
C PRO A 34 -10.16 2.57 10.44
N ALA A 35 -11.24 3.27 10.84
CA ALA A 35 -11.59 4.56 10.26
C ALA A 35 -10.63 5.64 10.77
N ALA A 36 -10.36 5.68 12.09
CA ALA A 36 -9.41 6.64 12.64
C ALA A 36 -7.98 6.41 12.08
N ARG A 37 -7.56 5.15 11.92
CA ARG A 37 -6.28 4.81 11.29
C ARG A 37 -6.20 5.26 9.83
N ALA A 38 -7.30 5.13 9.08
CA ALA A 38 -7.34 5.57 7.68
C ALA A 38 -7.17 7.09 7.56
N GLU A 39 -7.80 7.87 8.43
CA GLU A 39 -7.64 9.33 8.46
C GLU A 39 -6.19 9.74 8.78
N LEU A 40 -5.56 9.11 9.78
CA LEU A 40 -4.15 9.38 10.11
C LEU A 40 -3.21 9.10 8.92
N TYR A 41 -3.45 8.01 8.17
CA TYR A 41 -2.66 7.74 6.96
C TYR A 41 -2.97 8.72 5.83
N ALA A 42 -4.20 9.21 5.70
CA ALA A 42 -4.56 10.22 4.71
C ALA A 42 -3.85 11.56 5.00
N GLU A 43 -3.78 11.96 6.27
CA GLU A 43 -3.02 13.14 6.71
C GLU A 43 -1.51 12.98 6.42
N ALA A 44 -0.95 11.81 6.71
CA ALA A 44 0.44 11.51 6.38
C ALA A 44 0.70 11.56 4.86
N GLU A 45 -0.23 11.06 4.04
CA GLU A 45 -0.13 11.10 2.57
C GLU A 45 -0.21 12.54 2.05
N GLN A 46 -1.10 13.34 2.63
CA GLN A 46 -1.25 14.75 2.30
C GLN A 46 0.09 15.50 2.47
N LEU A 47 0.74 15.31 3.61
CA LEU A 47 2.03 15.91 3.92
C LEU A 47 3.13 15.42 2.97
N LEU A 48 3.29 14.08 2.84
CA LEU A 48 4.36 13.46 2.06
C LEU A 48 4.31 13.83 0.57
N VAL A 49 3.11 13.80 -0.03
CA VAL A 49 2.93 13.89 -1.49
C VAL A 49 2.67 15.30 -1.95
N TYR A 50 1.79 16.05 -1.25
CA TYR A 50 1.29 17.32 -1.77
C TYR A 50 1.99 18.53 -1.15
N GLU A 51 2.39 18.45 0.11
CA GLU A 51 3.01 19.58 0.81
C GLU A 51 4.54 19.54 0.69
N ASP A 52 5.15 18.39 1.02
CA ASP A 52 6.59 18.22 0.98
C ASP A 52 7.10 17.72 -0.38
N ALA A 53 6.21 17.12 -1.19
CA ALA A 53 6.53 16.53 -2.50
C ALA A 53 7.75 15.59 -2.46
N ALA A 54 7.88 14.80 -1.39
CA ALA A 54 8.98 13.86 -1.20
C ALA A 54 8.96 12.72 -2.22
N ILE A 55 7.77 12.38 -2.71
CA ILE A 55 7.55 11.44 -3.82
C ILE A 55 6.52 11.99 -4.79
N ILE A 56 6.57 11.48 -6.02
CA ILE A 56 5.54 11.72 -7.05
C ILE A 56 5.04 10.35 -7.53
N PRO A 57 3.90 9.86 -7.03
CA PRO A 57 3.32 8.62 -7.52
C PRO A 57 2.93 8.75 -9.00
N ILE A 58 3.43 7.84 -9.85
CA ILE A 58 3.22 7.92 -11.31
C ILE A 58 2.09 6.99 -11.76
N TYR A 59 2.00 5.80 -11.18
CA TYR A 59 1.12 4.74 -11.68
C TYR A 59 0.82 3.69 -10.60
N TRP A 60 -0.38 3.14 -10.65
CA TRP A 60 -0.80 1.97 -9.87
C TRP A 60 -0.69 0.73 -10.75
N TYR A 61 0.16 -0.22 -10.36
CA TYR A 61 0.39 -1.42 -11.16
C TYR A 61 -0.90 -2.23 -11.37
N SER A 62 -0.97 -2.87 -12.54
CA SER A 62 -2.03 -3.81 -12.88
C SER A 62 -1.37 -5.10 -13.34
N ASP A 63 -1.85 -6.23 -12.83
CA ASP A 63 -1.36 -7.54 -13.23
C ASP A 63 -2.10 -8.02 -14.48
N LEU A 64 -1.32 -8.34 -15.51
CA LEU A 64 -1.83 -8.86 -16.78
C LEU A 64 -1.56 -10.35 -16.84
N GLU A 65 -2.64 -11.12 -16.85
CA GLU A 65 -2.56 -12.58 -16.76
C GLU A 65 -3.34 -13.25 -17.89
N MET A 66 -2.83 -14.40 -18.33
CA MET A 66 -3.44 -15.18 -19.41
C MET A 66 -3.85 -16.55 -18.92
N THR A 67 -5.11 -16.89 -19.12
CA THR A 67 -5.71 -18.14 -18.65
C THR A 67 -6.36 -18.89 -19.81
N LYS A 68 -6.33 -20.23 -19.77
CA LYS A 68 -7.01 -21.06 -20.77
C LYS A 68 -8.54 -20.83 -20.69
N PRO A 69 -9.28 -20.84 -21.82
CA PRO A 69 -10.73 -20.56 -21.80
C PRO A 69 -11.57 -21.50 -20.93
N TYR A 70 -11.09 -22.71 -20.68
CA TYR A 70 -11.76 -23.72 -19.85
C TYR A 70 -11.35 -23.67 -18.37
N VAL A 71 -10.56 -22.68 -17.95
CA VAL A 71 -10.15 -22.47 -16.55
C VAL A 71 -10.83 -21.21 -16.04
N GLU A 72 -11.57 -21.36 -14.95
CA GLU A 72 -12.25 -20.27 -14.27
C GLU A 72 -11.49 -19.93 -12.98
N ARG A 73 -11.15 -18.64 -12.82
CA ARG A 73 -10.33 -18.14 -11.72
C ARG A 73 -11.16 -17.38 -10.71
N THR A 74 -10.73 -17.43 -9.47
CA THR A 74 -11.13 -16.48 -8.44
C THR A 74 -10.02 -15.46 -8.26
N TYR A 75 -10.36 -14.17 -8.25
CA TYR A 75 -9.39 -13.08 -8.09
C TYR A 75 -9.36 -12.62 -6.63
N ALA A 76 -8.21 -12.74 -5.99
CA ALA A 76 -7.98 -12.19 -4.66
C ALA A 76 -7.62 -10.70 -4.75
N VAL A 77 -7.98 -9.93 -3.73
CA VAL A 77 -7.71 -8.49 -3.67
C VAL A 77 -6.21 -8.19 -3.43
N ASP A 78 -5.47 -9.17 -2.89
CA ASP A 78 -4.05 -9.06 -2.56
C ASP A 78 -3.13 -9.76 -3.57
N ASN A 79 -3.65 -10.09 -4.76
CA ASN A 79 -2.96 -10.85 -5.81
C ASN A 79 -2.38 -12.20 -5.34
N SER A 80 -2.91 -12.76 -4.24
CA SER A 80 -2.59 -14.13 -3.83
C SER A 80 -3.37 -15.12 -4.69
N GLU A 81 -2.65 -15.94 -5.46
CA GLU A 81 -3.28 -16.97 -6.30
C GLU A 81 -3.68 -18.17 -5.45
N GLN A 82 -4.98 -18.29 -5.18
CA GLN A 82 -5.58 -19.46 -4.54
C GLN A 82 -5.93 -20.50 -5.62
N TYR A 83 -4.93 -21.24 -6.12
CA TYR A 83 -5.17 -22.22 -7.19
C TYR A 83 -6.20 -23.30 -6.82
N GLU A 84 -6.37 -23.59 -5.54
CA GLU A 84 -7.32 -24.53 -4.99
C GLU A 84 -8.79 -24.12 -5.18
N THR A 85 -9.06 -22.84 -5.41
CA THR A 85 -10.42 -22.31 -5.65
C THR A 85 -10.76 -22.22 -7.14
N TRP A 86 -9.81 -22.55 -8.02
CA TRP A 86 -10.02 -22.49 -9.46
C TRP A 86 -10.79 -23.72 -9.95
N SER A 87 -11.61 -23.54 -10.97
CA SER A 87 -12.37 -24.63 -11.59
C SER A 87 -11.92 -24.89 -13.03
N VAL A 88 -12.09 -26.14 -13.48
CA VAL A 88 -11.77 -26.57 -14.85
C VAL A 88 -13.03 -27.11 -15.51
N ASN A 89 -13.54 -26.35 -16.47
CA ASN A 89 -14.78 -26.64 -17.18
C ASN A 89 -14.44 -27.29 -18.55
N ARG A 90 -14.25 -28.62 -18.55
CA ARG A 90 -13.99 -29.42 -19.77
C ARG A 90 -15.25 -29.86 -20.48
#